data_AF-A0A7C8IRR6-F1
#
_entry.id   AF-A0A7C8IRR6-F1
#
_cell.length_a   1.000
_cell.length_b   1.000
_cell.length_c   1.000
_cell.angle_alpha   90.00
_cell.angle_beta   90.00
_cell.angle_gamma   90.00
#
_symmetry.space_group_name_H-M   'P 1'
#
loop_
_entity.id
_entity.type
_entity.pdbx_description
1 polymer ?
#
loop_
_entity_poly.entity_id
_entity_poly.type
_entity_poly.pdbx_seq_one_letter_code
_entity_poly.pdbx_strand_id
1 'polypeptide(L)'
;MGRSHSWALVHGLLAGVVSGIESLAECALVTTTVYVPTTIYVFAPNLTSSNGGDSCIVTSSSSITIGTSTSSSDSTTNVDTPTSTPTVSTSSSGPSTTISSTSLTSISVTPTSRESSSITTTGSSAPTSTGYPTPTSIGGLPPPPPPPPPGPFRGFKNAVYFTNWGISQEKYLPQRLPVDDLSHVLYAFADIAPNGTVISANPEADIAHKYPDDNYWEQGHNVYGAVKQLYIHKKWNRQLKVLLSIGGGEYTPKFAAATSTEMRRQTFAKSAVKLVTDWGFDGIDIDWEYPKNEIERDNLVRLVAACRVAFDRYSFHNNLAYRFLVTVASPVGESNWEFVDLRRMDPYVDIWHLMSYDYTGNWTTRTGHQANVFANKNNTASTPLNTDEAVRYYEARGIRAQKIGDRIAALWAVFQRDVGARPELHAGAHELFDEVAKATYSYDRGARELISYDNVRSTAFKARYVRDRKLGGAFFWEASGDRPHHGSLVKTMARTLDWLDRTPNNLRYPTSQYRNIRFGMPGN
;
A
#
# COMPACT_ATOMS: atom_id res chain seq x y z
N MET A 1 -84.98 -9.59 1.13
CA MET A 1 -86.14 -10.44 1.46
C MET A 1 -85.76 -11.90 1.17
N GLY A 2 -86.02 -12.82 2.10
CA GLY A 2 -85.92 -14.27 1.88
C GLY A 2 -84.77 -14.99 2.60
N ARG A 3 -85.06 -15.54 3.79
CA ARG A 3 -84.22 -16.43 4.61
C ARG A 3 -84.47 -17.91 4.23
N SER A 4 -83.49 -18.80 4.46
CA SER A 4 -83.69 -20.12 5.11
C SER A 4 -82.34 -20.84 5.39
N HIS A 5 -82.04 -21.11 6.69
CA HIS A 5 -81.94 -22.43 7.37
C HIS A 5 -80.73 -23.30 6.96
N SER A 6 -79.65 -23.36 7.76
CA SER A 6 -79.40 -24.23 8.96
C SER A 6 -79.29 -25.72 8.64
N TRP A 7 -78.18 -26.38 9.02
CA TRP A 7 -78.14 -27.67 9.75
C TRP A 7 -76.76 -27.87 10.42
N ALA A 8 -76.80 -28.47 11.61
CA ALA A 8 -75.73 -28.61 12.60
C ALA A 8 -75.35 -30.10 12.83
N LEU A 9 -74.61 -30.36 13.92
CA LEU A 9 -74.34 -31.63 14.64
C LEU A 9 -73.04 -32.37 14.21
N VAL A 10 -72.19 -32.95 15.09
CA VAL A 10 -72.24 -33.19 16.56
C VAL A 10 -70.87 -33.55 17.18
N HIS A 11 -70.85 -33.46 18.51
CA HIS A 11 -69.83 -33.58 19.57
C HIS A 11 -69.01 -34.89 19.76
N GLY A 12 -67.88 -34.71 20.49
CA GLY A 12 -67.47 -35.48 21.70
C GLY A 12 -66.38 -36.55 21.50
N LEU A 13 -65.53 -36.96 22.47
CA LEU A 13 -65.18 -36.56 23.83
C LEU A 13 -64.01 -37.50 24.29
N LEU A 14 -62.99 -36.96 24.99
CA LEU A 14 -62.20 -37.54 26.11
C LEU A 14 -61.31 -38.84 26.03
N ALA A 15 -60.03 -38.62 26.46
CA ALA A 15 -59.24 -39.33 27.50
C ALA A 15 -58.16 -40.41 27.17
N GLY A 16 -56.96 -40.24 27.80
CA GLY A 16 -55.99 -41.30 28.17
C GLY A 16 -54.52 -41.08 27.71
N VAL A 17 -53.60 -40.45 28.49
CA VAL A 17 -52.61 -41.06 29.46
C VAL A 17 -51.44 -41.81 28.76
N VAL A 18 -50.12 -41.71 29.03
CA VAL A 18 -49.16 -40.96 29.89
C VAL A 18 -47.72 -41.33 29.40
N SER A 19 -46.72 -40.52 29.80
CA SER A 19 -45.23 -40.74 29.86
C SER A 19 -44.41 -40.34 28.64
N GLY A 20 -43.26 -39.65 28.74
CA GLY A 20 -42.56 -39.06 29.89
C GLY A 20 -41.08 -38.80 29.53
N ILE A 21 -40.54 -37.65 30.01
CA ILE A 21 -39.13 -37.43 30.43
C ILE A 21 -38.09 -37.34 29.27
N GLU A 22 -37.17 -36.36 29.12
CA GLU A 22 -36.53 -35.40 30.03
C GLU A 22 -35.98 -34.20 29.22
N SER A 23 -35.99 -33.00 29.82
CA SER A 23 -35.28 -31.83 29.33
C SER A 23 -33.87 -31.78 29.91
N LEU A 24 -32.86 -31.52 29.09
CA LEU A 24 -31.62 -30.87 29.52
C LEU A 24 -31.34 -29.70 28.59
N ALA A 25 -31.41 -28.51 29.18
CA ALA A 25 -30.94 -27.27 28.59
C ALA A 25 -29.44 -27.15 28.85
N GLU A 26 -28.64 -27.16 27.80
CA GLU A 26 -27.32 -26.55 27.81
C GLU A 26 -27.33 -25.37 26.82
N CYS A 27 -27.22 -24.18 27.40
CA CYS A 27 -26.98 -22.94 26.70
C CYS A 27 -25.48 -22.64 26.85
N ALA A 28 -24.67 -22.88 25.82
CA ALA A 28 -23.29 -22.40 25.77
C ALA A 28 -22.83 -22.18 24.32
N LEU A 29 -22.79 -20.91 23.93
CA LEU A 29 -22.00 -20.26 22.87
C LEU A 29 -21.61 -21.11 21.64
N VAL A 30 -22.42 -21.00 20.58
CA VAL A 30 -21.90 -21.14 19.21
C VAL A 30 -21.44 -19.76 18.75
N THR A 31 -20.12 -19.57 18.64
CA THR A 31 -19.55 -18.46 17.89
C THR A 31 -19.70 -18.79 16.41
N THR A 32 -20.80 -18.37 15.79
CA THR A 32 -20.95 -18.47 14.34
C THR A 32 -20.16 -17.33 13.70
N THR A 33 -19.01 -17.66 13.12
CA THR A 33 -18.37 -16.83 12.10
C THR A 33 -19.33 -16.74 10.93
N VAL A 34 -20.05 -15.62 10.82
CA VAL A 34 -20.88 -15.33 9.64
C VAL A 34 -19.94 -14.97 8.50
N TYR A 35 -19.73 -15.92 7.60
CA TYR A 35 -19.37 -15.58 6.22
C TYR A 35 -20.60 -14.98 5.57
N VAL A 36 -20.52 -13.71 5.18
CA VAL A 36 -21.51 -13.07 4.33
C VAL A 36 -21.03 -13.24 2.88
N PRO A 37 -21.55 -14.22 2.11
CA PRO A 37 -21.45 -14.13 0.66
C PRO A 37 -22.44 -13.05 0.22
N THR A 38 -21.94 -11.98 -0.38
CA THR A 38 -22.79 -10.93 -0.97
C THR A 38 -23.57 -11.53 -2.14
N THR A 39 -24.81 -11.93 -1.88
CA THR A 39 -25.78 -12.33 -2.90
C THR A 39 -26.15 -11.13 -3.76
N ILE A 40 -26.09 -11.32 -5.08
CA ILE A 40 -26.56 -10.37 -6.09
C ILE A 40 -28.09 -10.28 -6.00
N TYR A 41 -28.62 -9.08 -5.69
CA TYR A 41 -30.04 -8.80 -5.82
C TYR A 41 -30.34 -8.34 -7.26
N VAL A 42 -30.98 -9.20 -8.05
CA VAL A 42 -31.59 -8.81 -9.32
C VAL A 42 -33.02 -8.35 -9.03
N PHE A 43 -33.29 -7.05 -9.17
CA PHE A 43 -34.66 -6.54 -9.20
C PHE A 43 -35.26 -6.77 -10.59
N ALA A 44 -36.22 -7.69 -10.69
CA ALA A 44 -37.12 -7.80 -11.84
C ALA A 44 -38.35 -6.90 -11.62
N PRO A 45 -38.85 -6.20 -12.66
CA PRO A 45 -40.04 -5.37 -12.53
C PRO A 45 -41.32 -6.20 -12.39
N ASN A 46 -42.25 -5.69 -11.57
CA ASN A 46 -43.56 -6.27 -11.31
C ASN A 46 -44.32 -6.62 -12.60
N LEU A 47 -44.69 -7.90 -12.75
CA LEU A 47 -45.72 -8.37 -13.66
C LEU A 47 -46.77 -9.14 -12.86
N THR A 48 -47.99 -8.59 -12.82
CA THR A 48 -49.20 -9.24 -12.33
C THR A 48 -49.77 -10.19 -13.38
N SER A 49 -49.98 -11.47 -13.06
CA SER A 49 -51.29 -12.17 -13.19
C SER A 49 -51.20 -13.70 -13.03
N SER A 50 -52.10 -14.22 -12.17
CA SER A 50 -52.92 -15.45 -12.28
C SER A 50 -52.31 -16.85 -12.55
N ASN A 51 -52.49 -17.71 -11.53
CA ASN A 51 -52.91 -19.13 -11.54
C ASN A 51 -52.37 -20.12 -12.59
N GLY A 52 -51.80 -21.22 -12.09
CA GLY A 52 -51.73 -22.52 -12.76
C GLY A 52 -50.54 -23.35 -12.29
N GLY A 53 -50.79 -24.45 -11.58
CA GLY A 53 -49.77 -25.36 -11.06
C GLY A 53 -49.10 -26.21 -12.16
N ASP A 54 -47.85 -26.60 -11.92
CA ASP A 54 -47.44 -27.99 -11.71
C ASP A 54 -45.91 -28.08 -11.54
N SER A 55 -45.51 -28.87 -10.55
CA SER A 55 -44.14 -29.13 -10.13
C SER A 55 -43.47 -30.22 -10.96
N CYS A 56 -42.17 -30.08 -11.26
CA CYS A 56 -41.29 -31.20 -11.58
C CYS A 56 -39.92 -31.05 -10.90
N ILE A 57 -39.55 -32.12 -10.19
CA ILE A 57 -38.29 -32.34 -9.47
C ILE A 57 -37.27 -32.96 -10.44
N VAL A 58 -36.03 -32.46 -10.43
CA VAL A 58 -34.86 -33.22 -10.89
C VAL A 58 -33.79 -33.19 -9.80
N THR A 59 -33.43 -34.38 -9.32
CA THR A 59 -32.33 -34.67 -8.39
C THR A 59 -31.00 -34.79 -9.13
N SER A 60 -29.89 -34.38 -8.49
CA SER A 60 -28.60 -35.01 -8.73
C SER A 60 -27.75 -35.00 -7.45
N SER A 61 -27.15 -36.15 -7.18
CA SER A 61 -26.37 -36.51 -6.01
C SER A 61 -24.87 -36.32 -6.27
N SER A 62 -24.09 -36.05 -5.22
CA SER A 62 -22.65 -36.29 -5.20
C SER A 62 -22.19 -36.54 -3.76
N SER A 63 -21.69 -37.75 -3.52
CA SER A 63 -21.15 -38.28 -2.27
C SER A 63 -19.67 -37.93 -2.08
N ILE A 64 -19.29 -37.60 -0.85
CA ILE A 64 -17.89 -37.40 -0.42
C ILE A 64 -17.35 -38.71 0.18
N THR A 65 -16.21 -39.18 -0.31
CA THR A 65 -15.45 -40.31 0.25
C THR A 65 -14.28 -39.77 1.07
N ILE A 66 -14.21 -40.14 2.35
CA ILE A 66 -13.09 -39.87 3.25
C ILE A 66 -12.24 -41.14 3.32
N GLY A 67 -11.01 -41.07 2.80
CA GLY A 67 -10.00 -42.11 2.96
C GLY A 67 -9.07 -41.78 4.13
N THR A 68 -9.12 -42.58 5.18
CA THR A 68 -8.09 -42.65 6.23
C THR A 68 -7.11 -43.77 5.87
N SER A 69 -5.81 -43.47 5.85
CA SER A 69 -4.76 -44.50 5.80
C SER A 69 -3.95 -44.46 7.09
N THR A 70 -4.21 -45.43 7.95
CA THR A 70 -3.29 -45.91 8.98
C THR A 70 -2.38 -46.97 8.38
N SER A 71 -1.11 -46.95 8.75
CA SER A 71 -0.25 -48.13 8.67
C SER A 71 0.72 -48.13 9.83
N SER A 72 0.62 -49.16 10.65
CA SER A 72 1.57 -49.55 11.69
C SER A 72 2.42 -50.72 11.17
N SER A 73 3.69 -50.77 11.56
CA SER A 73 4.35 -52.02 11.98
C SER A 73 5.69 -51.71 12.64
N ASP A 74 5.90 -52.39 13.77
CA ASP A 74 7.07 -52.43 14.62
C ASP A 74 8.34 -52.95 13.91
N SER A 75 9.51 -52.51 14.36
CA SER A 75 10.48 -53.43 14.99
C SER A 75 11.65 -52.69 15.63
N THR A 76 12.09 -53.29 16.72
CA THR A 76 13.03 -52.86 17.75
C THR A 76 14.50 -52.99 17.33
N THR A 77 15.38 -52.15 17.88
CA THR A 77 16.56 -52.58 18.69
C THR A 77 17.33 -51.38 19.24
N ASN A 78 17.86 -51.59 20.44
CA ASN A 78 18.52 -50.65 21.35
C ASN A 78 19.91 -50.18 20.88
N VAL A 79 20.40 -49.08 21.49
CA VAL A 79 21.62 -49.01 22.34
C VAL A 79 22.37 -47.66 22.21
N ASP A 80 22.65 -47.07 23.39
CA ASP A 80 23.69 -46.12 23.83
C ASP A 80 23.64 -44.58 23.61
N THR A 81 23.23 -43.92 24.69
CA THR A 81 23.81 -42.70 25.29
C THR A 81 25.33 -42.80 25.55
N PRO A 82 26.06 -41.66 25.60
CA PRO A 82 26.40 -41.14 26.93
C PRO A 82 26.27 -39.62 27.10
N THR A 83 25.78 -39.28 28.28
CA THR A 83 25.78 -38.00 28.99
C THR A 83 27.21 -37.50 29.26
N SER A 84 27.44 -36.18 29.19
CA SER A 84 28.32 -35.51 30.16
C SER A 84 28.03 -34.01 30.27
N THR A 85 27.59 -33.63 31.46
CA THR A 85 27.68 -32.28 32.03
C THR A 85 28.95 -32.21 32.87
N PRO A 86 29.55 -31.03 33.06
CA PRO A 86 29.88 -30.66 34.44
C PRO A 86 29.52 -29.21 34.80
N THR A 87 29.45 -28.97 36.10
CA THR A 87 29.01 -27.75 36.79
C THR A 87 30.21 -27.04 37.45
N VAL A 88 29.98 -25.78 37.91
CA VAL A 88 30.71 -24.94 38.92
C VAL A 88 31.96 -24.20 38.38
N SER A 89 32.34 -22.94 38.67
CA SER A 89 32.01 -21.89 39.68
C SER A 89 32.64 -20.52 39.31
N THR A 90 31.93 -19.42 39.63
CA THR A 90 32.33 -18.09 40.18
C THR A 90 33.62 -17.33 39.79
N SER A 91 33.43 -16.04 39.42
CA SER A 91 33.85 -14.79 40.13
C SER A 91 34.65 -13.72 39.35
N SER A 92 34.27 -12.45 39.62
CA SER A 92 35.02 -11.18 39.53
C SER A 92 35.32 -10.60 38.12
N SER A 93 35.40 -9.29 37.84
CA SER A 93 35.14 -8.01 38.55
C SER A 93 35.44 -6.85 37.57
N GLY A 94 34.66 -5.75 37.64
CA GLY A 94 35.04 -4.38 37.23
C GLY A 94 35.23 -4.06 35.73
N PRO A 95 35.18 -2.78 35.29
CA PRO A 95 35.59 -1.60 36.07
C PRO A 95 34.59 -0.43 36.13
N SER A 96 34.87 0.43 37.12
CA SER A 96 34.27 1.74 37.39
C SER A 96 34.63 2.80 36.33
N THR A 97 33.69 3.69 36.03
CA THR A 97 33.95 4.98 35.36
C THR A 97 33.82 6.13 36.37
N THR A 98 34.90 6.88 36.51
CA THR A 98 35.10 8.04 37.37
C THR A 98 34.39 9.28 36.83
N ILE A 99 33.86 10.08 37.76
CA ILE A 99 33.17 11.36 37.55
C ILE A 99 34.20 12.49 37.40
N SER A 100 33.97 13.36 36.41
CA SER A 100 34.72 14.59 36.12
C SER A 100 34.54 15.69 37.17
N SER A 101 35.58 16.50 37.37
CA SER A 101 35.47 17.85 37.95
C SER A 101 36.26 18.89 37.14
N THR A 102 35.73 20.12 37.26
CA THR A 102 35.87 21.39 36.54
C THR A 102 37.24 22.08 36.49
N SER A 103 37.46 22.93 35.47
CA SER A 103 37.88 24.35 35.65
C SER A 103 37.78 25.21 34.37
N LEU A 104 37.37 26.47 34.56
CA LEU A 104 37.32 27.64 33.65
C LEU A 104 38.76 28.17 33.40
N THR A 105 39.15 29.05 32.47
CA THR A 105 38.59 30.29 31.87
C THR A 105 39.60 30.79 30.82
N SER A 106 39.20 31.51 29.77
CA SER A 106 39.73 32.86 29.44
C SER A 106 39.12 33.43 28.15
N ILE A 107 38.88 34.74 28.24
CA ILE A 107 38.30 35.65 27.25
C ILE A 107 39.44 36.37 26.55
N SER A 108 39.28 36.73 25.27
CA SER A 108 39.97 37.89 24.68
C SER A 108 39.15 38.48 23.52
N VAL A 109 39.05 39.81 23.52
CA VAL A 109 38.24 40.67 22.64
C VAL A 109 39.19 41.55 21.80
N THR A 110 38.88 41.61 20.50
CA THR A 110 39.08 42.58 19.38
C THR A 110 40.18 43.68 19.42
N PRO A 111 40.62 44.17 18.23
CA PRO A 111 40.03 45.44 17.76
C PRO A 111 39.77 45.58 16.24
N THR A 112 38.94 46.57 15.97
CA THR A 112 38.29 47.09 14.75
C THR A 112 39.19 47.88 13.79
N SER A 113 38.83 47.92 12.50
CA SER A 113 39.01 49.03 11.54
C SER A 113 38.26 48.68 10.23
N ARG A 114 37.74 49.55 9.36
CA ARG A 114 37.46 51.00 9.28
C ARG A 114 36.49 51.15 8.08
N GLU A 115 35.69 52.22 8.08
CA GLU A 115 34.74 52.58 7.02
C GLU A 115 35.38 52.92 5.66
N SER A 116 34.63 52.69 4.57
CA SER A 116 34.58 53.61 3.43
C SER A 116 33.24 53.53 2.72
N SER A 117 32.59 54.67 2.64
CA SER A 117 31.35 54.96 1.93
C SER A 117 31.67 55.42 0.50
N SER A 118 30.90 54.91 -0.48
CA SER A 118 30.81 55.51 -1.81
C SER A 118 29.37 55.46 -2.33
N ILE A 119 29.01 56.53 -3.02
CA ILE A 119 27.67 57.02 -3.35
C ILE A 119 27.09 56.37 -4.62
N THR A 120 25.79 56.04 -4.53
CA THR A 120 24.70 55.98 -5.53
C THR A 120 24.95 55.47 -6.96
N THR A 121 24.19 54.43 -7.34
CA THR A 121 23.51 54.41 -8.65
C THR A 121 22.22 53.58 -8.56
N THR A 122 21.11 54.19 -8.95
CA THR A 122 19.77 53.59 -9.06
C THR A 122 19.74 52.48 -10.10
N GLY A 123 19.36 51.27 -9.70
CA GLY A 123 19.18 50.13 -10.60
C GLY A 123 18.11 49.17 -10.08
N SER A 124 17.01 49.10 -10.81
CA SER A 124 15.93 48.10 -10.80
C SER A 124 16.06 46.92 -9.82
N SER A 125 15.26 46.93 -8.76
CA SER A 125 15.10 45.81 -7.83
C SER A 125 14.47 44.60 -8.53
N ALA A 126 15.27 43.53 -8.69
CA ALA A 126 14.81 42.16 -8.91
C ALA A 126 13.97 41.69 -7.70
N PRO A 127 12.99 40.77 -7.89
CA PRO A 127 12.17 40.29 -6.79
C PRO A 127 13.05 39.50 -5.82
N THR A 128 13.11 39.99 -4.58
CA THR A 128 13.76 39.36 -3.44
C THR A 128 13.20 37.95 -3.25
N SER A 129 14.10 36.96 -3.30
CA SER A 129 13.85 35.59 -2.86
C SER A 129 13.22 35.62 -1.47
N THR A 130 11.93 35.28 -1.39
CA THR A 130 11.26 35.02 -0.12
C THR A 130 11.90 33.76 0.48
N GLY A 131 12.79 33.96 1.44
CA GLY A 131 13.41 32.89 2.20
C GLY A 131 12.33 31.95 2.77
N TYR A 132 12.54 30.65 2.58
CA TYR A 132 11.73 29.63 3.21
C TYR A 132 11.74 29.86 4.74
N PRO A 133 10.58 29.93 5.42
CA PRO A 133 10.57 30.03 6.87
C PRO A 133 11.17 28.76 7.48
N THR A 134 12.14 28.93 8.38
CA THR A 134 12.76 27.85 9.15
C THR A 134 11.66 27.08 9.91
N PRO A 135 11.54 25.74 9.73
CA PRO A 135 10.52 24.98 10.44
C PRO A 135 10.78 25.02 11.95
N THR A 136 9.80 25.50 12.72
CA THR A 136 9.78 25.37 14.17
C THR A 136 9.82 23.88 14.56
N SER A 137 10.66 23.53 15.54
CA SER A 137 10.83 22.16 16.03
C SER A 137 9.46 21.51 16.34
N ILE A 138 9.10 20.45 15.60
CA ILE A 138 7.92 19.64 15.90
C ILE A 138 8.28 18.73 17.09
N GLY A 139 7.91 19.17 18.29
CA GLY A 139 8.01 18.43 19.55
C GLY A 139 9.26 17.58 19.75
N GLY A 140 10.41 18.24 19.95
CA GLY A 140 11.64 17.60 20.40
C GLY A 140 12.41 16.80 19.34
N LEU A 141 11.89 16.72 18.10
CA LEU A 141 12.67 16.20 16.98
C LEU A 141 13.61 17.30 16.46
N PRO A 142 14.90 17.00 16.21
CA PRO A 142 15.78 17.96 15.57
C PRO A 142 15.20 18.37 14.22
N PRO A 143 15.40 19.63 13.78
CA PRO A 143 14.95 20.05 12.46
C PRO A 143 15.54 19.09 11.42
N PRO A 144 14.76 18.67 10.41
CA PRO A 144 15.29 17.83 9.35
C PRO A 144 16.52 18.53 8.76
N PRO A 145 17.57 17.77 8.38
CA PRO A 145 18.59 18.36 7.54
C PRO A 145 17.89 19.00 6.34
N PRO A 146 18.30 20.21 5.92
CA PRO A 146 17.69 20.86 4.77
C PRO A 146 17.70 19.87 3.61
N PRO A 147 16.57 19.69 2.90
CA PRO A 147 16.54 18.77 1.79
C PRO A 147 17.68 19.15 0.84
N PRO A 148 18.48 18.18 0.34
CA PRO A 148 19.53 18.50 -0.59
C PRO A 148 18.92 19.29 -1.76
N PRO A 149 19.65 20.29 -2.32
CA PRO A 149 19.16 21.03 -3.46
C PRO A 149 18.68 20.06 -4.56
N PRO A 150 17.65 20.43 -5.36
CA PRO A 150 17.19 19.58 -6.45
C PRO A 150 18.40 19.14 -7.27
N GLY A 151 18.59 17.82 -7.35
CA GLY A 151 19.55 17.27 -8.29
C GLY A 151 19.05 17.50 -9.73
N PRO A 152 19.90 17.28 -10.75
CA PRO A 152 19.41 17.28 -12.12
C PRO A 152 18.27 16.25 -12.28
N PHE A 153 17.26 16.58 -13.08
CA PHE A 153 16.18 15.65 -13.43
C PHE A 153 16.77 14.33 -13.93
N ARG A 154 16.37 13.21 -13.30
CA ARG A 154 16.95 11.88 -13.56
C ARG A 154 16.07 10.98 -14.43
N GLY A 155 14.91 11.48 -14.85
CA GLY A 155 13.86 10.74 -15.55
C GLY A 155 12.56 10.66 -14.75
N PHE A 156 11.49 10.26 -15.43
CA PHE A 156 10.16 10.00 -14.89
C PHE A 156 10.10 8.64 -14.21
N LYS A 157 9.21 8.49 -13.25
CA LYS A 157 9.09 7.26 -12.50
C LYS A 157 7.85 6.53 -12.96
N ASN A 158 8.04 5.27 -13.25
CA ASN A 158 6.96 4.34 -13.51
C ASN A 158 7.00 3.32 -12.39
N ALA A 159 6.01 3.33 -11.50
CA ALA A 159 5.93 2.38 -10.40
C ALA A 159 4.73 1.46 -10.54
N VAL A 160 4.72 0.36 -9.80
CA VAL A 160 3.55 -0.50 -9.71
C VAL A 160 3.44 -1.07 -8.31
N TYR A 161 2.23 -1.17 -7.79
CA TYR A 161 1.98 -1.99 -6.61
C TYR A 161 2.05 -3.46 -7.00
N PHE A 162 2.89 -4.22 -6.29
CA PHE A 162 2.92 -5.67 -6.37
C PHE A 162 2.39 -6.22 -5.06
N THR A 163 1.30 -6.97 -5.14
CA THR A 163 0.57 -7.45 -3.96
C THR A 163 1.06 -8.84 -3.55
N ASN A 164 1.30 -9.04 -2.25
CA ASN A 164 1.76 -10.33 -1.73
C ASN A 164 0.66 -11.40 -1.81
N TRP A 165 -0.61 -11.01 -1.77
CA TRP A 165 -1.75 -11.91 -1.99
C TRP A 165 -1.96 -12.26 -3.47
N GLY A 166 -1.56 -11.40 -4.41
CA GLY A 166 -1.66 -11.67 -5.85
C GLY A 166 -0.91 -12.93 -6.28
N ILE A 167 0.14 -13.30 -5.56
CA ILE A 167 0.87 -14.57 -5.75
C ILE A 167 -0.07 -15.77 -5.61
N SER A 168 -0.87 -15.81 -4.55
CA SER A 168 -1.73 -16.96 -4.25
C SER A 168 -3.12 -16.83 -4.89
N GLN A 169 -3.72 -15.64 -4.87
CA GLN A 169 -5.08 -15.39 -5.35
C GLN A 169 -5.16 -15.26 -6.87
N GLU A 170 -4.17 -14.60 -7.48
CA GLU A 170 -4.20 -14.21 -8.90
C GLU A 170 -3.18 -15.00 -9.73
N LYS A 171 -2.33 -15.78 -9.05
CA LYS A 171 -1.20 -16.50 -9.64
C LYS A 171 -0.26 -15.55 -10.40
N TYR A 172 -0.14 -14.30 -9.92
CA TYR A 172 0.76 -13.30 -10.48
C TYR A 172 2.06 -13.31 -9.69
N LEU A 173 3.08 -13.96 -10.26
CA LEU A 173 4.37 -14.14 -9.61
C LEU A 173 5.31 -12.96 -9.90
N PRO A 174 6.31 -12.67 -9.03
CA PRO A 174 7.26 -11.58 -9.23
C PRO A 174 7.95 -11.62 -10.60
N GLN A 175 8.19 -12.80 -11.17
CA GLN A 175 8.83 -12.97 -12.49
C GLN A 175 8.01 -12.41 -13.65
N ARG A 176 6.71 -12.12 -13.45
CA ARG A 176 5.82 -11.52 -14.45
C ARG A 176 5.88 -10.00 -14.49
N LEU A 177 6.56 -9.36 -13.54
CA LEU A 177 6.71 -7.91 -13.52
C LEU A 177 7.40 -7.41 -14.81
N PRO A 178 6.90 -6.35 -15.45
CA PRO A 178 7.53 -5.74 -16.63
C PRO A 178 8.73 -4.87 -16.21
N VAL A 179 9.79 -5.51 -15.69
CA VAL A 179 10.91 -4.83 -15.02
C VAL A 179 11.60 -3.76 -15.88
N ASP A 180 11.68 -3.95 -17.20
CA ASP A 180 12.26 -2.97 -18.13
C ASP A 180 11.46 -1.66 -18.23
N ASP A 181 10.14 -1.76 -18.02
CA ASP A 181 9.22 -0.64 -18.08
C ASP A 181 9.02 0.02 -16.69
N LEU A 182 9.74 -0.44 -15.66
CA LEU A 182 9.58 0.00 -14.27
C LEU A 182 10.83 0.67 -13.72
N SER A 183 10.59 1.66 -12.86
CA SER A 183 11.61 2.31 -12.03
C SER A 183 11.44 1.99 -10.55
N HIS A 184 10.22 1.66 -10.12
CA HIS A 184 9.88 1.38 -8.73
C HIS A 184 8.86 0.23 -8.64
N VAL A 185 8.94 -0.57 -7.59
CA VAL A 185 7.90 -1.52 -7.17
C VAL A 185 7.50 -1.17 -5.74
N LEU A 186 6.20 -1.05 -5.49
CA LEU A 186 5.62 -0.83 -4.17
C LEU A 186 5.11 -2.18 -3.69
N TYR A 187 5.88 -2.87 -2.84
CA TYR A 187 5.55 -4.21 -2.37
C TYR A 187 4.51 -4.13 -1.25
N ALA A 188 3.27 -4.52 -1.55
CA ALA A 188 2.11 -4.36 -0.70
C ALA A 188 1.62 -5.69 -0.11
N PHE A 189 1.17 -5.75 1.15
CA PHE A 189 1.39 -4.77 2.22
C PHE A 189 2.09 -5.43 3.40
N ALA A 190 2.85 -4.63 4.14
CA ALA A 190 3.21 -4.94 5.52
C ALA A 190 2.09 -4.49 6.48
N ASP A 191 1.94 -5.25 7.55
CA ASP A 191 1.00 -4.99 8.64
C ASP A 191 1.69 -4.25 9.81
N ILE A 192 0.90 -3.77 10.76
CA ILE A 192 1.31 -3.05 11.96
C ILE A 192 0.78 -3.77 13.20
N ALA A 193 1.69 -4.29 14.02
CA ALA A 193 1.35 -4.91 15.30
C ALA A 193 0.80 -3.87 16.31
N PRO A 194 0.04 -4.30 17.34
CA PRO A 194 -0.61 -3.38 18.29
C PRO A 194 0.33 -2.41 19.04
N ASN A 195 1.61 -2.76 19.18
CA ASN A 195 2.65 -1.92 19.80
C ASN A 195 3.32 -0.93 18.83
N GLY A 196 2.92 -0.93 17.56
CA GLY A 196 3.50 -0.12 16.49
C GLY A 196 4.61 -0.80 15.70
N THR A 197 4.96 -2.06 15.97
CA THR A 197 5.96 -2.79 15.17
C THR A 197 5.42 -3.09 13.77
N VAL A 198 6.15 -2.71 12.73
CA VAL A 198 5.88 -3.11 11.35
C VAL A 198 6.30 -4.56 11.15
N ILE A 199 5.42 -5.38 10.59
CA ILE A 199 5.58 -6.82 10.40
C ILE A 199 5.14 -7.24 8.98
N SER A 200 5.61 -8.41 8.55
CA SER A 200 5.08 -9.06 7.34
C SER A 200 3.61 -9.43 7.54
N ALA A 201 2.75 -9.09 6.58
CA ALA A 201 1.35 -9.52 6.58
C ALA A 201 1.18 -10.96 6.07
N ASN A 202 2.09 -11.42 5.21
CA ASN A 202 2.04 -12.76 4.63
C ASN A 202 3.45 -13.39 4.55
N PRO A 203 3.99 -13.90 5.68
CA PRO A 203 5.35 -14.45 5.71
C PRO A 203 5.58 -15.58 4.71
N GLU A 204 4.54 -16.34 4.38
CA GLU A 204 4.63 -17.42 3.39
C GLU A 204 4.98 -16.86 2.01
N ALA A 205 4.22 -15.89 1.52
CA ALA A 205 4.50 -15.26 0.23
C ALA A 205 5.76 -14.38 0.26
N ASP A 206 5.98 -13.66 1.36
CA ASP A 206 7.03 -12.65 1.48
C ASP A 206 8.42 -13.30 1.52
N ILE A 207 8.62 -14.30 2.39
CA ILE A 207 9.96 -14.77 2.77
C ILE A 207 10.17 -16.29 2.71
N ALA A 208 9.11 -17.10 2.69
CA ALA A 208 9.25 -18.55 2.82
C ALA A 208 9.09 -19.32 1.49
N HIS A 209 8.18 -18.88 0.63
CA HIS A 209 7.83 -19.59 -0.61
C HIS A 209 9.06 -19.77 -1.51
N LYS A 210 9.38 -21.02 -1.85
CA LYS A 210 10.49 -21.34 -2.75
C LYS A 210 10.02 -21.44 -4.20
N TYR A 211 10.67 -20.69 -5.08
CA TYR A 211 10.48 -20.76 -6.53
C TYR A 211 11.35 -21.85 -7.15
N PRO A 212 11.04 -22.34 -8.37
CA PRO A 212 11.77 -23.45 -9.00
C PRO A 212 13.29 -23.25 -9.09
N ASP A 213 13.74 -22.00 -9.29
CA ASP A 213 15.16 -21.66 -9.42
C ASP A 213 15.87 -21.47 -8.05
N ASP A 214 15.16 -21.66 -6.94
CA ASP A 214 15.75 -21.52 -5.62
C ASP A 214 16.57 -22.76 -5.22
N ASN A 215 17.80 -22.52 -4.75
CA ASN A 215 18.60 -23.58 -4.15
C ASN A 215 18.00 -24.03 -2.80
N TYR A 216 17.43 -25.23 -2.77
CA TYR A 216 16.81 -25.80 -1.57
C TYR A 216 17.81 -26.12 -0.45
N TRP A 217 19.10 -26.21 -0.79
CA TRP A 217 20.20 -26.60 0.09
C TRP A 217 21.12 -25.41 0.43
N GLU A 218 20.63 -24.18 0.25
CA GLU A 218 21.39 -22.96 0.56
C GLU A 218 21.73 -22.89 2.06
N GLN A 219 23.04 -22.88 2.38
CA GLN A 219 23.53 -22.89 3.76
C GLN A 219 23.29 -21.54 4.47
N GLY A 220 22.96 -21.62 5.77
CA GLY A 220 22.75 -20.46 6.64
C GLY A 220 21.30 -19.96 6.68
N HIS A 221 21.08 -18.83 7.35
CA HIS A 221 19.77 -18.20 7.46
C HIS A 221 19.51 -17.36 6.21
N ASN A 222 18.62 -17.83 5.33
CA ASN A 222 18.37 -17.26 3.99
C ASN A 222 16.91 -16.86 3.83
N VAL A 223 16.64 -15.89 2.95
CA VAL A 223 15.28 -15.50 2.56
C VAL A 223 14.93 -16.07 1.19
N TYR A 224 13.67 -16.42 0.99
CA TYR A 224 13.09 -16.83 -0.29
C TYR A 224 11.93 -15.88 -0.63
N GLY A 225 10.82 -16.41 -1.12
CA GLY A 225 9.59 -15.68 -1.37
C GLY A 225 9.75 -14.56 -2.39
N ALA A 226 8.78 -13.65 -2.39
CA ALA A 226 8.81 -12.46 -3.23
C ALA A 226 10.02 -11.58 -2.91
N VAL A 227 10.47 -11.53 -1.66
CA VAL A 227 11.64 -10.75 -1.23
C VAL A 227 12.89 -11.15 -2.03
N LYS A 228 13.17 -12.45 -2.15
CA LYS A 228 14.31 -12.93 -2.95
C LYS A 228 14.16 -12.58 -4.43
N GLN A 229 12.97 -12.79 -5.00
CA GLN A 229 12.74 -12.54 -6.43
C GLN A 229 12.85 -11.04 -6.78
N LEU A 230 12.34 -10.16 -5.93
CA LEU A 230 12.46 -8.71 -6.11
C LEU A 230 13.91 -8.25 -5.96
N TYR A 231 14.70 -8.85 -5.07
CA TYR A 231 16.14 -8.58 -4.99
C TYR A 231 16.88 -9.00 -6.28
N ILE A 232 16.50 -10.14 -6.88
CA ILE A 232 17.05 -10.59 -8.17
C ILE A 232 16.73 -9.58 -9.28
N HIS A 233 15.48 -9.09 -9.34
CA HIS A 233 15.09 -8.05 -10.30
C HIS A 233 15.89 -6.76 -10.11
N LYS A 234 16.18 -6.38 -8.86
CA LYS A 234 17.07 -5.24 -8.56
C LYS A 234 18.51 -5.47 -9.03
N LYS A 235 19.04 -6.69 -8.92
CA LYS A 235 20.39 -7.02 -9.46
C LYS A 235 20.41 -6.85 -10.98
N TRP A 236 19.37 -7.34 -11.65
CA TRP A 236 19.26 -7.31 -13.12
C TRP A 236 19.02 -5.90 -13.66
N ASN A 237 18.04 -5.18 -13.13
CA ASN A 237 17.79 -3.79 -13.44
C ASN A 237 18.23 -2.89 -12.29
N ARG A 238 19.44 -2.34 -12.41
CA ARG A 238 20.02 -1.41 -11.42
C ARG A 238 19.23 -0.11 -11.24
N GLN A 239 18.27 0.20 -12.10
CA GLN A 239 17.41 1.38 -11.97
C GLN A 239 16.08 1.09 -11.25
N LEU A 240 15.77 -0.20 -11.01
CA LEU A 240 14.56 -0.63 -10.30
C LEU A 240 14.74 -0.51 -8.79
N LYS A 241 13.90 0.28 -8.13
CA LYS A 241 13.84 0.38 -6.67
C LYS A 241 12.64 -0.40 -6.14
N VAL A 242 12.75 -1.02 -4.97
CA VAL A 242 11.65 -1.75 -4.33
C VAL A 242 11.37 -1.12 -2.98
N LEU A 243 10.15 -0.67 -2.72
CA LEU A 243 9.75 -0.07 -1.46
C LEU A 243 8.80 -1.02 -0.74
N LEU A 244 8.93 -1.10 0.58
CA LEU A 244 7.94 -1.78 1.42
C LEU A 244 6.75 -0.84 1.61
N SER A 245 5.58 -1.19 1.09
CA SER A 245 4.36 -0.45 1.39
C SER A 245 3.71 -1.00 2.66
N ILE A 246 3.41 -0.10 3.60
CA ILE A 246 2.90 -0.42 4.94
C ILE A 246 1.52 0.23 5.07
N GLY A 247 0.50 -0.55 5.41
CA GLY A 247 -0.86 -0.04 5.52
C GLY A 247 -1.81 -0.56 4.43
N GLY A 248 -2.41 0.38 3.69
CA GLY A 248 -3.51 0.12 2.77
C GLY A 248 -4.86 0.04 3.48
N GLY A 249 -5.94 -0.03 2.69
CA GLY A 249 -7.32 -0.06 3.20
C GLY A 249 -7.57 -1.08 4.34
N GLU A 250 -6.96 -2.27 4.30
CA GLU A 250 -7.12 -3.31 5.34
C GLU A 250 -6.47 -2.93 6.69
N TYR A 251 -5.27 -2.34 6.66
CA TYR A 251 -4.49 -2.07 7.88
C TYR A 251 -4.60 -0.63 8.37
N THR A 252 -5.25 0.25 7.61
CA THR A 252 -5.56 1.63 8.00
C THR A 252 -6.05 1.79 9.44
N PRO A 253 -7.00 0.97 9.96
CA PRO A 253 -7.52 1.14 11.31
C PRO A 253 -6.46 1.04 12.42
N LYS A 254 -5.29 0.45 12.13
CA LYS A 254 -4.21 0.22 13.12
C LYS A 254 -3.30 1.44 13.31
N PHE A 255 -3.23 2.35 12.34
CA PHE A 255 -2.28 3.48 12.39
C PHE A 255 -2.50 4.41 13.57
N ALA A 256 -3.74 4.78 13.87
CA ALA A 256 -4.04 5.75 14.94
C ALA A 256 -3.46 5.28 16.28
N ALA A 257 -3.70 4.02 16.65
CA ALA A 257 -3.13 3.42 17.85
C ALA A 257 -1.61 3.28 17.74
N ALA A 258 -1.09 2.80 16.60
CA ALA A 258 0.33 2.56 16.37
C ALA A 258 1.20 3.82 16.31
N THR A 259 0.61 5.01 16.19
CA THR A 259 1.35 6.27 15.99
C THR A 259 1.05 7.33 17.07
N SER A 260 0.13 7.01 17.99
CA SER A 260 -0.40 7.90 19.04
C SER A 260 0.65 8.51 19.99
N THR A 261 1.80 7.86 20.17
CA THR A 261 2.86 8.33 21.08
C THR A 261 4.21 8.35 20.38
N GLU A 262 5.15 9.14 20.92
CA GLU A 262 6.52 9.19 20.40
C GLU A 262 7.19 7.82 20.42
N MET A 263 7.05 7.07 21.53
CA MET A 263 7.60 5.73 21.64
C MET A 263 7.07 4.80 20.55
N ARG A 264 5.76 4.84 20.26
CA ARG A 264 5.15 3.97 19.25
C ARG A 264 5.60 4.36 17.82
N ARG A 265 5.72 5.65 17.52
CA ARG A 265 6.33 6.11 16.25
C ARG A 265 7.77 5.67 16.10
N GLN A 266 8.56 5.70 17.17
CA GLN A 266 9.93 5.20 17.15
C GLN A 266 9.99 3.68 16.97
N THR A 267 9.07 2.92 17.58
CA THR A 267 8.92 1.48 17.34
C THR A 267 8.60 1.18 15.88
N PHE A 268 7.65 1.92 15.31
CA PHE A 268 7.30 1.81 13.88
C PHE A 268 8.52 2.10 13.00
N ALA A 269 9.16 3.26 13.17
CA ALA A 269 10.29 3.66 12.33
C ALA A 269 11.45 2.65 12.41
N LYS A 270 11.80 2.18 13.61
CA LYS A 270 12.89 1.20 13.80
C LYS A 270 12.58 -0.15 13.17
N SER A 271 11.37 -0.65 13.35
CA SER A 271 10.96 -1.94 12.78
C SER A 271 10.81 -1.89 11.26
N ALA A 272 10.31 -0.78 10.71
CA ALA A 272 10.27 -0.54 9.27
C ALA A 272 11.67 -0.54 8.65
N VAL A 273 12.63 0.19 9.24
CA VAL A 273 14.04 0.16 8.80
C VAL A 273 14.60 -1.26 8.87
N LYS A 274 14.34 -1.99 9.96
CA LYS A 274 14.81 -3.37 10.09
C LYS A 274 14.26 -4.26 8.96
N LEU A 275 12.95 -4.23 8.70
CA LEU A 275 12.35 -5.07 7.69
C LEU A 275 12.85 -4.72 6.28
N VAL A 276 12.89 -3.43 5.93
CA VAL A 276 13.42 -2.94 4.65
C VAL A 276 14.88 -3.36 4.43
N THR A 277 15.71 -3.25 5.46
CA THR A 277 17.15 -3.55 5.35
C THR A 277 17.43 -5.05 5.39
N ASP A 278 16.61 -5.84 6.10
CA ASP A 278 16.66 -7.29 6.06
C ASP A 278 16.25 -7.83 4.69
N TRP A 279 15.20 -7.27 4.08
CA TRP A 279 14.65 -7.70 2.80
C TRP A 279 15.39 -7.16 1.58
N GLY A 280 16.32 -6.24 1.78
CA GLY A 280 17.08 -5.66 0.68
C GLY A 280 16.29 -4.67 -0.16
N PHE A 281 15.38 -3.91 0.46
CA PHE A 281 14.54 -2.90 -0.19
C PHE A 281 15.14 -1.49 -0.11
N ASP A 282 14.66 -0.56 -0.93
CA ASP A 282 15.19 0.78 -1.18
C ASP A 282 14.48 1.88 -0.38
N GLY A 283 13.44 1.55 0.37
CA GLY A 283 12.67 2.51 1.15
C GLY A 283 11.35 1.97 1.66
N ILE A 284 10.53 2.88 2.16
CA ILE A 284 9.16 2.62 2.60
C ILE A 284 8.16 3.48 1.84
N ASP A 285 6.95 2.97 1.76
CA ASP A 285 5.74 3.67 1.36
C ASP A 285 4.71 3.56 2.50
N ILE A 286 4.16 4.69 2.95
CA ILE A 286 3.16 4.73 4.02
C ILE A 286 1.80 5.00 3.40
N ASP A 287 0.87 4.08 3.61
CA ASP A 287 -0.47 4.14 3.06
C ASP A 287 -1.52 4.11 4.18
N TRP A 288 -1.87 5.30 4.69
CA TRP A 288 -2.89 5.49 5.73
C TRP A 288 -4.11 6.17 5.10
N GLU A 289 -5.22 5.43 5.00
CA GLU A 289 -6.44 5.80 4.25
C GLU A 289 -7.70 5.95 5.13
N TYR A 290 -7.91 7.01 5.89
CA TYR A 290 -7.12 8.23 6.00
C TYR A 290 -7.10 8.67 7.47
N PRO A 291 -6.17 9.54 7.87
CA PRO A 291 -6.27 10.25 9.14
C PRO A 291 -7.64 10.94 9.23
N LYS A 292 -8.30 10.88 10.40
CA LYS A 292 -9.70 11.31 10.56
C LYS A 292 -9.90 12.61 11.34
N ASN A 293 -8.83 13.12 11.94
CA ASN A 293 -8.88 14.27 12.84
C ASN A 293 -7.50 14.92 12.96
N GLU A 294 -7.44 16.07 13.62
CA GLU A 294 -6.20 16.85 13.77
C GLU A 294 -5.09 16.09 14.52
N ILE A 295 -5.45 15.22 15.47
CA ILE A 295 -4.49 14.42 16.23
C ILE A 295 -3.83 13.39 15.30
N GLU A 296 -4.62 12.68 14.50
CA GLU A 296 -4.11 11.73 13.52
C GLU A 296 -3.28 12.43 12.42
N ARG A 297 -3.73 13.60 11.95
CA ARG A 297 -2.96 14.46 11.03
C ARG A 297 -1.58 14.78 11.59
N ASP A 298 -1.51 15.23 12.84
CA ASP A 298 -0.24 15.56 13.51
C ASP A 298 0.64 14.32 13.77
N ASN A 299 0.03 13.18 14.10
CA ASN A 299 0.75 11.92 14.28
C ASN A 299 1.35 11.41 12.97
N LEU A 300 0.65 11.56 11.84
CA LEU A 300 1.18 11.22 10.52
C LEU A 300 2.42 12.06 10.18
N VAL A 301 2.38 13.39 10.40
CA VAL A 301 3.56 14.26 10.21
C VAL A 301 4.76 13.75 11.02
N ARG A 302 4.55 13.45 12.31
CA ARG A 302 5.61 13.00 13.22
C ARG A 302 6.11 11.59 12.87
N LEU A 303 5.24 10.73 12.37
CA LEU A 303 5.59 9.38 11.93
C LEU A 303 6.54 9.44 10.73
N VAL A 304 6.17 10.18 9.68
CA VAL A 304 6.99 10.32 8.47
C VAL A 304 8.36 10.93 8.83
N ALA A 305 8.38 11.94 9.71
CA ALA A 305 9.62 12.52 10.22
C ALA A 305 10.49 11.49 10.96
N ALA A 306 9.89 10.66 11.83
CA ALA A 306 10.61 9.61 12.55
C ALA A 306 11.21 8.56 11.59
N CYS A 307 10.45 8.13 10.58
CA CYS A 307 10.95 7.21 9.54
C CYS A 307 12.12 7.80 8.76
N ARG A 308 12.01 9.06 8.35
CA ARG A 308 13.07 9.77 7.63
C ARG A 308 14.38 9.81 8.42
N VAL A 309 14.30 10.19 9.69
CA VAL A 309 15.45 10.23 10.59
C VAL A 309 16.04 8.83 10.80
N ALA A 310 15.21 7.80 10.95
CA ALA A 310 15.68 6.43 11.16
C ALA A 310 16.46 5.89 9.95
N PHE A 311 16.00 6.14 8.72
CA PHE A 311 16.71 5.75 7.50
C PHE A 311 18.01 6.52 7.27
N ASP A 312 18.02 7.83 7.56
CA ASP A 312 19.23 8.65 7.43
C ASP A 312 20.30 8.19 8.44
N ARG A 313 19.90 7.89 9.69
CA ARG A 313 20.77 7.29 10.69
C ARG A 313 21.30 5.93 10.24
N TYR A 314 20.46 5.04 9.74
CA TYR A 314 20.89 3.74 9.24
C TYR A 314 21.97 3.87 8.16
N SER A 315 21.77 4.79 7.20
CA SER A 315 22.73 5.02 6.12
C SER A 315 24.07 5.53 6.65
N PHE A 316 24.04 6.49 7.58
CA PHE A 316 25.22 7.03 8.24
C PHE A 316 26.00 5.94 9.02
N HIS A 317 25.32 5.21 9.91
CA HIS A 317 25.96 4.18 10.76
C HIS A 317 26.56 3.02 9.98
N ASN A 318 26.07 2.73 8.78
CA ASN A 318 26.54 1.63 7.94
C ASN A 318 27.46 2.07 6.79
N ASN A 319 27.89 3.35 6.81
CA ASN A 319 28.74 3.95 5.78
C ASN A 319 28.19 3.71 4.36
N LEU A 320 26.90 4.01 4.18
CA LEU A 320 26.22 3.88 2.90
C LEU A 320 26.14 5.24 2.20
N ALA A 321 26.68 5.32 0.99
CA ALA A 321 26.42 6.42 0.07
C ALA A 321 25.05 6.24 -0.62
N TYR A 322 24.01 6.00 0.17
CA TYR A 322 22.65 5.75 -0.29
C TYR A 322 21.64 6.43 0.63
N ARG A 323 20.60 7.02 0.04
CA ARG A 323 19.47 7.58 0.79
C ARG A 323 18.24 6.75 0.47
N PHE A 324 17.77 5.98 1.44
CA PHE A 324 16.51 5.25 1.34
C PHE A 324 15.34 6.21 1.13
N LEU A 325 14.33 5.77 0.38
CA LEU A 325 13.15 6.55 0.06
C LEU A 325 12.11 6.46 1.18
N VAL A 326 11.44 7.58 1.46
CA VAL A 326 10.23 7.63 2.29
C VAL A 326 9.11 8.21 1.44
N THR A 327 8.08 7.41 1.16
CA THR A 327 6.97 7.78 0.28
C THR A 327 5.64 7.65 0.98
N VAL A 328 4.61 8.30 0.44
CA VAL A 328 3.27 8.32 1.03
C VAL A 328 2.22 8.19 -0.07
N ALA A 329 1.32 7.22 0.05
CA ALA A 329 0.09 7.21 -0.71
C ALA A 329 -0.85 8.29 -0.17
N SER A 330 -1.36 9.15 -1.05
CA SER A 330 -2.03 10.39 -0.67
C SER A 330 -3.40 10.52 -1.33
N PRO A 331 -4.40 11.08 -0.63
CA PRO A 331 -5.79 11.00 -1.07
C PRO A 331 -6.06 11.74 -2.38
N VAL A 332 -7.30 11.63 -2.88
CA VAL A 332 -7.95 12.68 -3.68
C VAL A 332 -9.23 13.17 -3.00
N GLY A 333 -9.56 14.46 -3.15
CA GLY A 333 -10.79 15.07 -2.64
C GLY A 333 -10.63 15.81 -1.31
N GLU A 334 -11.45 16.84 -1.14
CA GLU A 334 -11.43 17.74 0.01
C GLU A 334 -11.65 17.02 1.35
N SER A 335 -12.52 16.01 1.37
CA SER A 335 -12.87 15.24 2.57
C SER A 335 -11.67 14.54 3.23
N ASN A 336 -10.59 14.31 2.49
CA ASN A 336 -9.42 13.60 2.98
C ASN A 336 -8.16 14.48 3.05
N TRP A 337 -7.99 15.45 2.13
CA TRP A 337 -6.78 16.28 2.11
C TRP A 337 -6.62 17.20 3.32
N GLU A 338 -7.71 17.60 3.98
CA GLU A 338 -7.61 18.43 5.19
C GLU A 338 -6.91 17.73 6.37
N PHE A 339 -6.89 16.40 6.35
CA PHE A 339 -6.27 15.56 7.38
C PHE A 339 -4.87 15.05 6.99
N VAL A 340 -4.32 15.52 5.88
CA VAL A 340 -2.94 15.27 5.45
C VAL A 340 -2.20 16.61 5.34
N ASP A 341 -1.33 16.90 6.31
CA ASP A 341 -0.57 18.17 6.35
C ASP A 341 0.60 18.14 5.35
N LEU A 342 0.26 18.37 4.08
CA LEU A 342 1.19 18.33 2.95
C LEU A 342 2.44 19.17 3.23
N ARG A 343 2.28 20.40 3.73
CA ARG A 343 3.39 21.33 3.93
C ARG A 343 4.34 20.86 5.03
N ARG A 344 3.83 20.33 6.15
CA ARG A 344 4.70 19.84 7.25
C ARG A 344 5.31 18.48 6.95
N MET A 345 4.68 17.66 6.10
CA MET A 345 5.21 16.36 5.68
C MET A 345 6.26 16.47 4.58
N ASP A 346 6.10 17.41 3.64
CA ASP A 346 6.93 17.51 2.43
C ASP A 346 8.44 17.43 2.67
N PRO A 347 9.05 18.07 3.69
CA PRO A 347 10.49 17.96 3.95
C PRO A 347 11.01 16.53 4.17
N TYR A 348 10.13 15.61 4.59
CA TYR A 348 10.46 14.23 4.94
C TYR A 348 10.06 13.22 3.87
N VAL A 349 9.16 13.62 2.95
CA VAL A 349 8.66 12.78 1.87
C VAL A 349 9.52 12.96 0.62
N ASP A 350 10.06 11.85 0.13
CA ASP A 350 10.74 11.78 -1.17
C ASP A 350 9.74 11.57 -2.30
N ILE A 351 8.64 10.83 -2.08
CA ILE A 351 7.60 10.60 -3.08
C ILE A 351 6.16 10.70 -2.54
N TRP A 352 5.25 11.47 -3.14
CA TRP A 352 3.80 11.31 -2.89
C TRP A 352 3.07 10.55 -4.02
N HIS A 353 2.46 9.42 -3.70
CA HIS A 353 1.65 8.64 -4.63
C HIS A 353 0.19 9.13 -4.56
N LEU A 354 -0.17 10.11 -5.40
CA LEU A 354 -1.52 10.66 -5.45
C LEU A 354 -2.50 9.60 -5.99
N MET A 355 -3.40 9.11 -5.15
CA MET A 355 -4.34 8.04 -5.49
C MET A 355 -5.47 8.57 -6.39
N SER A 356 -5.13 8.81 -7.65
CA SER A 356 -5.97 9.46 -8.65
C SER A 356 -7.00 8.54 -9.31
N TYR A 357 -7.70 7.76 -8.49
CA TYR A 357 -8.69 6.75 -8.85
C TYR A 357 -9.75 6.64 -7.73
N ASP A 358 -10.70 5.71 -7.84
CA ASP A 358 -11.81 5.52 -6.90
C ASP A 358 -12.66 6.79 -6.68
N TYR A 359 -12.77 7.63 -7.71
CA TYR A 359 -13.61 8.84 -7.65
C TYR A 359 -15.10 8.50 -7.61
N THR A 360 -15.47 7.34 -8.13
CA THR A 360 -16.83 6.80 -8.14
C THR A 360 -16.79 5.30 -7.91
N GLY A 361 -17.76 4.78 -7.17
CA GLY A 361 -17.86 3.36 -6.82
C GLY A 361 -19.21 3.04 -6.17
N ASN A 362 -19.31 1.89 -5.51
CA ASN A 362 -20.55 1.45 -4.86
C ASN A 362 -21.04 2.38 -3.74
N TRP A 363 -20.16 3.24 -3.20
CA TRP A 363 -20.45 4.27 -2.21
C TRP A 363 -21.05 5.56 -2.81
N THR A 364 -21.12 5.67 -4.14
CA THR A 364 -21.69 6.83 -4.83
C THR A 364 -23.11 6.56 -5.30
N THR A 365 -23.95 7.60 -5.36
CA THR A 365 -25.36 7.48 -5.78
C THR A 365 -25.56 7.51 -7.30
N ARG A 366 -24.51 7.79 -8.06
CA ARG A 366 -24.51 7.87 -9.52
C ARG A 366 -23.23 7.27 -10.08
N THR A 367 -23.34 6.63 -11.23
CA THR A 367 -22.16 6.19 -11.99
C THR A 367 -21.41 7.41 -12.53
N GLY A 368 -20.09 7.27 -12.67
CA GLY A 368 -19.23 8.29 -13.24
C GLY A 368 -17.86 7.73 -13.61
N HIS A 369 -16.95 8.63 -13.93
CA HIS A 369 -15.57 8.28 -14.23
C HIS A 369 -14.80 8.06 -12.93
N GLN A 370 -14.19 6.89 -12.77
CA GLN A 370 -13.47 6.58 -11.54
C GLN A 370 -12.07 7.24 -11.47
N ALA A 371 -11.53 7.68 -12.61
CA ALA A 371 -10.16 8.16 -12.71
C ALA A 371 -9.99 9.17 -13.87
N ASN A 372 -10.88 10.16 -13.98
CA ASN A 372 -10.80 11.21 -15.01
C ASN A 372 -9.74 12.28 -14.70
N VAL A 373 -9.09 12.82 -15.75
CA VAL A 373 -8.08 13.89 -15.58
C VAL A 373 -8.75 15.22 -15.26
N PHE A 374 -9.80 15.57 -16.02
CA PHE A 374 -10.48 16.86 -15.90
C PHE A 374 -11.95 16.69 -15.51
N ALA A 375 -12.53 17.75 -14.95
CA ALA A 375 -13.96 17.82 -14.73
C ALA A 375 -14.72 18.04 -16.06
N ASN A 376 -15.86 17.37 -16.23
CA ASN A 376 -16.77 17.61 -17.34
C ASN A 376 -17.88 18.57 -16.92
N LYS A 377 -17.75 19.86 -17.27
CA LYS A 377 -18.72 20.91 -16.87
C LYS A 377 -20.12 20.70 -17.42
N ASN A 378 -20.26 19.96 -18.53
CA ASN A 378 -21.56 19.64 -19.13
C ASN A 378 -22.21 18.41 -18.49
N ASN A 379 -21.46 17.65 -17.69
CA ASN A 379 -21.95 16.50 -16.94
C ASN A 379 -21.19 16.39 -15.62
N THR A 380 -21.37 17.35 -14.73
CA THR A 380 -20.62 17.41 -13.46
C THR A 380 -20.86 16.19 -12.59
N ALA A 381 -22.03 15.56 -12.71
CA ALA A 381 -22.38 14.33 -12.00
C ALA A 381 -21.49 13.13 -12.38
N SER A 382 -20.91 13.09 -13.59
CA SER A 382 -20.00 12.01 -14.00
C SER A 382 -18.55 12.25 -13.59
N THR A 383 -18.21 13.44 -13.07
CA THR A 383 -16.85 13.79 -12.63
C THR A 383 -16.91 14.51 -11.28
N PRO A 384 -17.34 13.83 -10.20
CA PRO A 384 -17.42 14.45 -8.87
C PRO A 384 -16.05 14.85 -8.32
N LEU A 385 -14.99 14.15 -8.74
CA LEU A 385 -13.59 14.47 -8.49
C LEU A 385 -12.82 14.47 -9.82
N ASN A 386 -11.63 15.06 -9.83
CA ASN A 386 -10.72 15.03 -10.99
C ASN A 386 -9.26 15.20 -10.57
N THR A 387 -8.35 14.64 -11.35
CA THR A 387 -6.91 14.66 -11.03
C THR A 387 -6.28 16.05 -11.15
N ASP A 388 -6.70 16.87 -12.11
CA ASP A 388 -6.10 18.19 -12.33
C ASP A 388 -6.34 19.14 -11.15
N GLU A 389 -7.53 19.11 -10.55
CA GLU A 389 -7.84 19.83 -9.31
C GLU A 389 -6.96 19.36 -8.14
N ALA A 390 -6.75 18.05 -8.02
CA ALA A 390 -5.86 17.49 -7.02
C ALA A 390 -4.42 17.96 -7.16
N VAL A 391 -3.88 17.92 -8.38
CA VAL A 391 -2.53 18.43 -8.66
C VAL A 391 -2.43 19.90 -8.28
N ARG A 392 -3.40 20.73 -8.70
CA ARG A 392 -3.44 22.17 -8.36
C ARG A 392 -3.53 22.42 -6.85
N TYR A 393 -4.28 21.59 -6.12
CA TYR A 393 -4.40 21.68 -4.66
C TYR A 393 -3.06 21.47 -3.95
N TYR A 394 -2.27 20.48 -4.40
CA TYR A 394 -0.95 20.16 -3.85
C TYR A 394 0.06 21.26 -4.20
N GLU A 395 0.08 21.71 -5.46
CA GLU A 395 0.92 22.82 -5.91
C GLU A 395 0.67 24.10 -5.09
N ALA A 396 -0.61 24.44 -4.87
CA ALA A 396 -1.00 25.63 -4.09
C ALA A 396 -0.54 25.58 -2.62
N ARG A 397 -0.22 24.39 -2.08
CA ARG A 397 0.30 24.19 -0.71
C ARG A 397 1.83 24.12 -0.63
N GLY A 398 2.50 24.44 -1.74
CA GLY A 398 3.96 24.51 -1.80
C GLY A 398 4.61 23.16 -2.03
N ILE A 399 3.84 22.11 -2.35
CA ILE A 399 4.41 20.88 -2.89
C ILE A 399 4.86 21.24 -4.30
N ARG A 400 6.17 21.43 -4.46
CA ARG A 400 6.77 21.84 -5.74
C ARG A 400 6.25 20.92 -6.82
N ALA A 401 5.97 21.38 -8.04
CA ALA A 401 5.64 20.46 -9.14
C ALA A 401 6.75 19.41 -9.35
N GLN A 402 7.99 19.72 -8.94
CA GLN A 402 9.16 18.83 -8.87
C GLN A 402 9.35 18.12 -7.53
N LYS A 403 8.50 18.31 -6.52
CA LYS A 403 8.26 17.32 -5.45
C LYS A 403 6.96 16.58 -5.61
N ILE A 404 6.20 17.04 -6.59
CA ILE A 404 5.33 16.37 -7.51
C ILE A 404 6.17 15.86 -8.69
N GLY A 405 7.51 15.68 -8.57
CA GLY A 405 8.24 15.07 -9.68
C GLY A 405 9.76 14.89 -9.76
N ASP A 406 10.54 15.33 -8.80
CA ASP A 406 11.99 15.46 -8.87
C ASP A 406 12.60 15.13 -7.48
N ARG A 407 12.44 13.84 -7.15
CA ARG A 407 12.00 13.29 -5.85
C ARG A 407 10.49 13.58 -5.73
N ILE A 408 9.66 12.62 -6.16
CA ILE A 408 8.40 12.72 -6.92
C ILE A 408 7.16 13.08 -6.10
N ALA A 409 6.06 13.44 -6.75
CA ALA A 409 4.72 13.12 -6.30
C ALA A 409 3.76 13.14 -7.50
N ALA A 410 2.53 12.69 -7.30
CA ALA A 410 1.52 12.43 -8.31
C ALA A 410 2.02 11.50 -9.41
N LEU A 411 2.26 10.31 -8.92
CA LEU A 411 2.20 9.11 -9.67
C LEU A 411 0.67 8.93 -9.95
N TRP A 412 0.22 9.03 -11.21
CA TRP A 412 -1.16 8.67 -11.63
C TRP A 412 -1.43 7.22 -11.23
N ALA A 413 -2.60 6.80 -10.72
CA ALA A 413 -2.91 5.36 -10.79
C ALA A 413 -3.97 5.04 -11.81
N VAL A 414 -3.56 4.21 -12.76
CA VAL A 414 -4.50 3.47 -13.58
C VAL A 414 -4.99 2.35 -12.68
N PHE A 415 -6.25 2.46 -12.25
CA PHE A 415 -6.93 1.37 -11.61
C PHE A 415 -7.25 0.34 -12.69
N GLN A 416 -6.56 -0.79 -12.62
CA GLN A 416 -6.95 -2.02 -13.29
C GLN A 416 -7.38 -2.97 -12.19
N ARG A 417 -8.67 -2.93 -11.80
CA ARG A 417 -9.53 -4.10 -11.55
C ARG A 417 -10.62 -3.85 -10.52
N ASP A 418 -11.86 -4.03 -10.94
CA ASP A 418 -12.91 -4.55 -10.06
C ASP A 418 -12.65 -6.03 -9.80
N VAL A 419 -12.56 -6.41 -8.54
CA VAL A 419 -12.28 -7.77 -8.08
C VAL A 419 -13.44 -8.69 -8.47
N GLY A 420 -13.38 -9.30 -9.65
CA GLY A 420 -14.37 -10.31 -10.09
C GLY A 420 -14.50 -10.50 -11.60
N ALA A 421 -14.16 -9.49 -12.40
CA ALA A 421 -14.19 -9.59 -13.85
C ALA A 421 -12.95 -8.91 -14.41
N ARG A 422 -12.11 -9.65 -15.13
CA ARG A 422 -11.30 -9.01 -16.18
C ARG A 422 -12.33 -8.34 -17.08
N PRO A 423 -12.30 -7.02 -17.35
CA PRO A 423 -13.14 -6.44 -18.38
C PRO A 423 -12.52 -6.84 -19.72
N GLU A 424 -12.58 -8.13 -20.04
CA GLU A 424 -12.93 -8.49 -21.39
C GLU A 424 -14.29 -7.86 -21.58
N LEU A 425 -14.37 -6.86 -22.46
CA LEU A 425 -15.63 -6.23 -22.81
C LEU A 425 -16.65 -7.35 -23.02
N HIS A 426 -17.64 -7.43 -22.13
CA HIS A 426 -18.69 -8.43 -22.27
C HIS A 426 -19.32 -8.26 -23.66
N ALA A 427 -19.74 -9.36 -24.28
CA ALA A 427 -20.35 -9.31 -25.60
C ALA A 427 -21.58 -8.39 -25.57
N GLY A 428 -21.49 -7.20 -26.18
CA GLY A 428 -22.51 -6.15 -26.12
C GLY A 428 -22.02 -4.81 -25.56
N ALA A 429 -20.90 -4.78 -24.86
CA ALA A 429 -20.29 -3.57 -24.34
C ALA A 429 -19.49 -2.81 -25.42
N HIS A 430 -19.69 -1.51 -25.52
CA HIS A 430 -18.93 -0.62 -26.41
C HIS A 430 -17.99 0.27 -25.60
N GLU A 431 -16.70 0.25 -25.93
CA GLU A 431 -15.72 1.18 -25.34
C GLU A 431 -15.92 2.60 -25.90
N LEU A 432 -15.93 3.58 -25.00
CA LEU A 432 -16.18 4.99 -25.26
C LEU A 432 -15.10 5.83 -24.58
N PHE A 433 -14.83 7.01 -25.14
CA PHE A 433 -13.87 7.97 -24.60
C PHE A 433 -14.53 9.32 -24.40
N ASP A 434 -14.56 9.80 -23.16
CA ASP A 434 -15.00 11.15 -22.83
C ASP A 434 -13.89 12.14 -23.18
N GLU A 435 -14.09 12.91 -24.25
CA GLU A 435 -13.10 13.89 -24.73
C GLU A 435 -12.90 15.07 -23.79
N VAL A 436 -13.86 15.38 -22.92
CA VAL A 436 -13.74 16.48 -21.96
C VAL A 436 -13.02 15.99 -20.70
N ALA A 437 -13.48 14.88 -20.14
CA ALA A 437 -12.92 14.31 -18.90
C ALA A 437 -11.57 13.59 -19.12
N LYS A 438 -11.29 13.19 -20.36
CA LYS A 438 -10.14 12.36 -20.77
C LYS A 438 -10.12 11.03 -20.04
N ALA A 439 -11.27 10.37 -20.03
CA ALA A 439 -11.53 9.11 -19.36
C ALA A 439 -12.14 8.09 -20.34
N THR A 440 -11.80 6.82 -20.14
CA THR A 440 -12.37 5.70 -20.88
C THR A 440 -13.41 5.00 -20.02
N TYR A 441 -14.43 4.45 -20.66
CA TYR A 441 -15.39 3.54 -20.04
C TYR A 441 -15.99 2.64 -21.11
N SER A 442 -16.61 1.54 -20.72
CA SER A 442 -17.49 0.79 -21.60
C SER A 442 -18.93 0.90 -21.14
N TYR A 443 -19.85 0.82 -22.10
CA TYR A 443 -21.27 0.76 -21.81
C TYR A 443 -21.94 -0.35 -22.61
N ASP A 444 -22.64 -1.25 -21.92
CA ASP A 444 -23.56 -2.20 -22.51
C ASP A 444 -24.99 -1.66 -22.37
N ARG A 445 -25.64 -1.39 -23.50
CA ARG A 445 -27.01 -0.84 -23.51
C ARG A 445 -28.06 -1.88 -23.11
N GLY A 446 -27.84 -3.15 -23.44
CA GLY A 446 -28.75 -4.25 -23.13
C GLY A 446 -28.73 -4.59 -21.64
N ALA A 447 -27.53 -4.74 -21.08
CA ALA A 447 -27.33 -4.96 -19.65
C ALA A 447 -27.51 -3.69 -18.81
N ARG A 448 -27.47 -2.51 -19.43
CA ARG A 448 -27.44 -1.19 -18.78
C ARG A 448 -26.25 -1.04 -17.83
N GLU A 449 -25.12 -1.62 -18.21
CA GLU A 449 -23.91 -1.71 -17.39
C GLU A 449 -22.85 -0.72 -17.88
N LEU A 450 -22.26 0.02 -16.95
CA LEU A 450 -21.12 0.90 -17.20
C LEU A 450 -19.90 0.39 -16.43
N ILE A 451 -18.77 0.28 -17.11
CA ILE A 451 -17.48 -0.05 -16.48
C ILE A 451 -16.52 1.10 -16.80
N SER A 452 -16.07 1.84 -15.79
CA SER A 452 -15.05 2.89 -15.94
C SER A 452 -13.68 2.29 -15.69
N TYR A 453 -12.74 2.49 -16.62
CA TYR A 453 -11.38 1.94 -16.57
C TYR A 453 -10.47 2.73 -17.50
N ASP A 454 -9.16 2.47 -17.43
CA ASP A 454 -8.20 3.03 -18.37
C ASP A 454 -7.82 2.06 -19.48
N ASN A 455 -7.62 2.60 -20.67
CA ASN A 455 -7.06 1.88 -21.81
C ASN A 455 -5.77 2.54 -22.29
N VAL A 456 -5.18 2.02 -23.36
CA VAL A 456 -3.94 2.57 -23.96
C VAL A 456 -4.11 4.05 -24.33
N ARG A 457 -5.29 4.45 -24.82
CA ARG A 457 -5.57 5.82 -25.24
C ARG A 457 -5.58 6.80 -24.07
N SER A 458 -6.34 6.51 -23.02
CA SER A 458 -6.39 7.35 -21.82
C SER A 458 -5.04 7.36 -21.10
N THR A 459 -4.36 6.22 -21.02
CA THR A 459 -3.02 6.10 -20.41
C THR A 459 -1.99 6.94 -21.13
N ALA A 460 -1.96 6.92 -22.48
CA ALA A 460 -1.06 7.77 -23.25
C ALA A 460 -1.38 9.26 -23.08
N PHE A 461 -2.65 9.63 -22.92
CA PHE A 461 -3.03 11.01 -22.58
C PHE A 461 -2.48 11.40 -21.20
N LYS A 462 -2.65 10.54 -20.20
CA LYS A 462 -2.20 10.75 -18.82
C LYS A 462 -0.68 10.87 -18.73
N ALA A 463 0.06 10.08 -19.51
CA ALA A 463 1.51 10.21 -19.64
C ALA A 463 1.94 11.58 -20.19
N ARG A 464 1.24 12.10 -21.22
CA ARG A 464 1.48 13.46 -21.73
C ARG A 464 1.14 14.53 -20.70
N TYR A 465 0.02 14.38 -20.00
CA TYR A 465 -0.35 15.28 -18.90
C TYR A 465 0.74 15.33 -17.82
N VAL A 466 1.28 14.17 -17.39
CA VAL A 466 2.41 14.07 -16.47
C VAL A 466 3.62 14.87 -16.98
N ARG A 467 4.00 14.68 -18.24
CA ARG A 467 5.12 15.40 -18.85
C ARG A 467 4.88 16.91 -18.93
N ASP A 468 3.70 17.30 -19.41
CA ASP A 468 3.37 18.70 -19.72
C ASP A 468 3.18 19.52 -18.44
N ARG A 469 2.66 18.90 -17.37
CA ARG A 469 2.58 19.48 -16.02
C ARG A 469 3.88 19.34 -15.22
N LYS A 470 4.91 18.72 -15.82
CA LYS A 470 6.24 18.49 -15.21
C LYS A 470 6.15 17.71 -13.90
N LEU A 471 5.23 16.74 -13.85
CA LEU A 471 5.08 15.82 -12.73
C LEU A 471 6.17 14.74 -12.79
N GLY A 472 6.22 13.88 -11.77
CA GLY A 472 7.32 12.93 -11.61
C GLY A 472 7.20 11.63 -12.32
N GLY A 473 6.00 11.23 -12.73
CA GLY A 473 5.77 9.88 -13.19
C GLY A 473 4.33 9.40 -13.06
N ALA A 474 4.15 8.08 -13.12
CA ALA A 474 2.88 7.37 -12.87
C ALA A 474 3.04 5.99 -12.21
N PHE A 475 1.97 5.51 -11.56
CA PHE A 475 1.86 4.23 -10.88
C PHE A 475 0.62 3.48 -11.30
N PHE A 476 0.55 2.26 -10.83
CA PHE A 476 -0.48 1.34 -11.20
C PHE A 476 -0.85 0.59 -9.94
N TRP A 477 -2.15 0.62 -9.64
CA TRP A 477 -2.78 -0.28 -8.70
C TRP A 477 -3.63 -1.25 -9.53
N GLU A 478 -3.27 -2.52 -9.68
CA GLU A 478 -1.99 -3.16 -9.28
C GLU A 478 -1.44 -4.06 -10.40
N ALA A 479 -0.23 -4.60 -10.24
CA ALA A 479 0.51 -5.29 -11.30
C ALA A 479 -0.25 -6.41 -12.02
N SER A 480 -1.06 -7.20 -11.29
CA SER A 480 -1.80 -8.33 -11.87
C SER A 480 -2.91 -7.90 -12.82
N GLY A 481 -3.41 -6.67 -12.63
CA GLY A 481 -4.46 -6.06 -13.44
C GLY A 481 -4.00 -5.70 -14.85
N ASP A 482 -2.69 -5.62 -15.11
CA ASP A 482 -2.18 -5.18 -16.41
C ASP A 482 -2.26 -6.25 -17.51
N ARG A 483 -2.56 -5.78 -18.72
CA ARG A 483 -2.55 -6.64 -19.91
C ARG A 483 -1.10 -6.82 -20.40
N PRO A 484 -0.77 -7.97 -21.01
CA PRO A 484 0.56 -8.14 -21.60
C PRO A 484 0.72 -7.36 -22.93
N HIS A 485 1.97 -7.23 -23.38
CA HIS A 485 2.35 -6.71 -24.70
C HIS A 485 1.73 -5.35 -25.07
N HIS A 486 0.96 -5.28 -26.15
CA HIS A 486 0.41 -4.04 -26.71
C HIS A 486 -0.75 -3.47 -25.90
N GLY A 487 -1.37 -4.27 -25.03
CA GLY A 487 -2.43 -3.83 -24.13
C GLY A 487 -1.92 -3.25 -22.80
N SER A 488 -0.62 -3.39 -22.51
CA SER A 488 -0.03 -2.98 -21.23
C SER A 488 -0.10 -1.48 -21.04
N LEU A 489 -0.71 -1.05 -19.93
CA LEU A 489 -0.81 0.34 -19.55
C LEU A 489 0.48 0.81 -18.88
N VAL A 490 1.13 -0.06 -18.10
CA VAL A 490 2.47 0.20 -17.55
C VAL A 490 3.47 0.52 -18.66
N LYS A 491 3.50 -0.31 -19.71
CA LYS A 491 4.38 -0.13 -20.87
C LYS A 491 4.00 1.09 -21.70
N THR A 492 2.71 1.33 -21.90
CA THR A 492 2.22 2.52 -22.63
C THR A 492 2.69 3.80 -21.94
N MET A 493 2.59 3.84 -20.62
CA MET A 493 3.06 4.94 -19.79
C MET A 493 4.57 5.13 -19.91
N ALA A 494 5.36 4.07 -19.67
CA ALA A 494 6.82 4.11 -19.78
C ALA A 494 7.29 4.67 -21.14
N ARG A 495 6.74 4.13 -22.23
CA ARG A 495 7.07 4.55 -23.61
C ARG A 495 6.68 5.99 -23.90
N THR A 496 5.54 6.45 -23.39
CA THR A 496 5.05 7.81 -23.66
C THR A 496 5.79 8.85 -22.82
N LEU A 497 6.27 8.47 -21.63
CA LEU A 497 7.15 9.29 -20.80
C LEU A 497 8.58 9.38 -21.38
N ASP A 498 8.99 8.40 -22.19
CA ASP A 498 10.24 8.31 -22.98
C ASP A 498 11.53 8.17 -22.14
N TRP A 499 11.61 8.80 -20.98
CA TRP A 499 12.80 8.80 -20.13
C TRP A 499 12.47 8.40 -18.70
N LEU A 500 12.73 7.14 -18.34
CA LEU A 500 12.58 6.64 -16.96
C LEU A 500 13.75 6.99 -16.03
N ASP A 501 13.48 7.07 -14.73
CA ASP A 501 14.44 7.41 -13.69
C ASP A 501 15.63 6.46 -13.63
N ARG A 502 16.81 6.99 -13.91
CA ARG A 502 18.07 6.23 -13.96
C ARG A 502 18.81 6.18 -12.63
N THR A 503 18.22 6.66 -11.54
CA THR A 503 18.85 6.61 -10.21
C THR A 503 19.09 5.15 -9.82
N PRO A 504 20.34 4.76 -9.51
CA PRO A 504 20.64 3.38 -9.18
C PRO A 504 20.04 2.98 -7.83
N ASN A 505 19.58 1.73 -7.74
CA ASN A 505 19.15 1.09 -6.51
C ASN A 505 20.32 0.73 -5.59
N ASN A 506 20.01 0.37 -4.35
CA ASN A 506 20.98 -0.18 -3.40
C ASN A 506 21.01 -1.72 -3.47
N LEU A 507 22.22 -2.28 -3.46
CA LEU A 507 22.44 -3.73 -3.31
C LEU A 507 23.24 -4.06 -2.03
N ARG A 508 23.66 -3.07 -1.24
CA ARG A 508 24.47 -3.28 -0.04
C ARG A 508 23.62 -3.22 1.23
N TYR A 509 23.44 -4.36 1.88
CA TYR A 509 22.61 -4.53 3.08
C TYR A 509 23.40 -5.25 4.20
N PRO A 510 24.40 -4.58 4.80
CA PRO A 510 25.38 -5.24 5.66
C PRO A 510 24.79 -5.80 6.95
N THR A 511 23.66 -5.26 7.42
CA THR A 511 23.00 -5.70 8.65
C THR A 511 21.89 -6.71 8.43
N SER A 512 21.56 -7.07 7.17
CA SER A 512 20.46 -7.99 6.91
C SER A 512 20.67 -9.29 7.67
N GLN A 513 19.65 -9.76 8.39
CA GLN A 513 19.67 -11.05 9.07
C GLN A 513 19.78 -12.24 8.10
N TYR A 514 19.42 -12.02 6.83
CA TYR A 514 19.49 -13.03 5.78
C TYR A 514 20.83 -12.97 5.07
N ARG A 515 21.54 -14.10 5.11
CA ARG A 515 22.86 -14.27 4.53
C ARG A 515 22.84 -13.96 3.03
N ASN A 516 21.89 -14.51 2.29
CA ASN A 516 21.80 -14.30 0.85
C ASN A 516 21.52 -12.84 0.46
N ILE A 517 20.75 -12.06 1.23
CA ILE A 517 20.64 -10.61 1.02
C ILE A 517 21.96 -9.89 1.35
N ARG A 518 22.56 -10.20 2.51
CA ARG A 518 23.79 -9.55 2.99
C ARG A 518 24.95 -9.69 2.00
N PHE A 519 25.04 -10.83 1.33
CA PHE A 519 26.10 -11.15 0.37
C PHE A 519 25.68 -10.99 -1.10
N GLY A 520 24.53 -10.35 -1.38
CA GLY A 520 24.16 -9.98 -2.75
C GLY A 520 23.65 -11.13 -3.63
N MET A 521 22.97 -12.10 -3.02
CA MET A 521 22.50 -13.35 -3.62
C MET A 521 23.64 -14.07 -4.37
N PRO A 522 24.64 -14.60 -3.65
CA PRO A 522 25.77 -15.30 -4.26
C PRO A 522 25.30 -16.64 -4.84
N GLY A 523 25.63 -16.91 -6.11
CA GLY A 523 25.26 -18.17 -6.79
C GLY A 523 23.92 -18.14 -7.53
N ASN A 524 23.24 -16.98 -7.57
CA ASN A 524 22.13 -16.70 -8.49
C ASN A 524 22.55 -15.71 -9.58
#